data_AF-A0A7X6TFD3-F1
#
_entry.id   AF-A0A7X6TFD3-F1
#
_cell.length_a   1.000
_cell.length_b   1.000
_cell.length_c   1.000
_cell.angle_alpha   90.00
_cell.angle_beta   90.00
_cell.angle_gamma   90.00
#
_symmetry.space_group_name_H-M   'P 1'
#
loop_
_entity.id
_entity.type
_entity.pdbx_description
1 polymer ?
#
loop_
_entity_poly.entity_id
_entity_poly.type
_entity_poly.pdbx_seq_one_letter_code
_entity_poly.pdbx_strand_id
1 'polypeptide(L)'
;GSWNLDLISGIIVFGGVLNRCSCKYGDRGLRFVLMDVGALCQNLHLSAASNGLACCAIGGYLDQALNDFLGFQQPNESALLSMFIGK
;
A
#
# COMPACT_ATOMS: atom_id res chain seq x y z
N GLY A 1 -14.58 9.39 11.18
CA GLY A 1 -13.49 10.37 10.99
C GLY A 1 -13.84 11.22 9.80
N SER A 2 -13.82 12.54 9.94
CA SER A 2 -14.08 13.49 8.85
C SER A 2 -12.82 13.62 7.98
N TRP A 3 -12.61 12.70 7.06
CA TRP A 3 -11.52 12.75 6.08
C TRP A 3 -11.94 13.65 4.93
N ASN A 4 -11.24 14.75 4.72
CA ASN A 4 -11.45 15.60 3.54
C ASN A 4 -10.62 15.05 2.38
N LEU A 5 -11.28 14.36 1.45
CA LEU A 5 -10.61 13.76 0.29
C LEU A 5 -10.26 14.78 -0.81
N ASP A 6 -10.82 15.99 -0.74
CA ASP A 6 -10.62 17.04 -1.76
C ASP A 6 -9.20 17.62 -1.75
N LEU A 7 -8.45 17.39 -0.66
CA LEU A 7 -7.06 17.83 -0.50
C LEU A 7 -6.04 16.81 -1.03
N ILE A 8 -6.49 15.65 -1.50
CA ILE A 8 -5.61 14.58 -1.97
C ILE A 8 -5.20 14.85 -3.41
N SER A 9 -3.89 14.92 -3.65
CA SER A 9 -3.32 15.06 -4.99
C SER A 9 -3.08 13.70 -5.67
N GLY A 10 -2.91 12.63 -4.88
CA GLY A 10 -2.73 11.29 -5.42
C GLY A 10 -2.80 10.19 -4.36
N ILE A 11 -2.89 8.96 -4.84
CA ILE A 11 -2.91 7.74 -4.02
C ILE A 11 -1.83 6.80 -4.53
N ILE A 12 -1.00 6.32 -3.60
CA ILE A 12 -0.02 5.26 -3.85
C ILE A 12 -0.60 3.97 -3.27
N VAL A 13 -0.65 2.90 -4.05
CA VAL A 13 -1.09 1.58 -3.58
C VAL A 13 0.10 0.63 -3.60
N PHE A 14 0.38 0.03 -2.44
CA PHE A 14 1.38 -1.01 -2.31
C PHE A 14 0.74 -2.36 -2.64
N GLY A 15 1.04 -2.87 -3.83
CA GLY A 15 0.67 -4.23 -4.25
C GLY A 15 1.79 -5.23 -3.94
N GLY A 16 1.42 -6.49 -3.68
CA GLY A 16 2.37 -7.58 -3.50
C GLY A 16 2.00 -8.83 -4.28
N VAL A 17 2.99 -9.42 -4.96
CA VAL A 17 2.89 -10.74 -5.58
C VAL A 17 3.23 -11.80 -4.53
N LEU A 18 2.22 -12.21 -3.75
CA LEU A 18 2.35 -13.07 -2.58
C LEU A 18 2.96 -14.43 -2.92
N ASN A 19 2.57 -15.03 -4.06
CA ASN A 19 3.11 -16.32 -4.47
C ASN A 19 4.64 -16.29 -4.69
N ARG A 20 5.19 -15.16 -5.15
CA ARG A 20 6.64 -15.00 -5.36
C ARG A 20 7.41 -15.10 -4.04
N CYS A 21 6.88 -14.53 -2.96
CA CYS A 21 7.51 -14.61 -1.64
C CYS A 21 7.26 -15.97 -0.98
N SER A 22 6.05 -16.51 -1.10
CA SER A 22 5.70 -17.81 -0.52
C SER A 22 6.42 -18.98 -1.18
N CYS A 23 6.77 -18.89 -2.48
CA CYS A 23 7.54 -19.92 -3.17
C CYS A 23 8.88 -20.24 -2.48
N LYS A 24 9.55 -19.24 -1.89
CA LYS A 24 10.83 -19.41 -1.18
C LYS A 24 10.65 -19.60 0.32
N TYR A 25 9.67 -18.94 0.93
CA TYR A 25 9.58 -18.81 2.39
C TYR A 25 8.32 -19.45 3.01
N GLY A 26 7.49 -20.12 2.20
CA GLY A 26 6.20 -20.67 2.63
C GLY A 26 5.33 -19.60 3.28
N ASP A 27 4.64 -19.97 4.36
CA ASP A 27 3.77 -19.06 5.14
C ASP A 27 4.50 -17.85 5.72
N ARG A 28 5.84 -17.90 5.84
CA ARG A 28 6.62 -16.73 6.29
C ARG A 28 6.69 -15.65 5.21
N GLY A 29 6.44 -15.99 3.94
CA GLY A 29 6.43 -15.06 2.82
C GLY A 29 5.53 -13.86 3.06
N LEU A 30 4.31 -14.08 3.57
CA LEU A 30 3.37 -13.00 3.89
C LEU A 30 3.96 -12.00 4.90
N ARG A 31 4.63 -12.50 5.95
CA ARG A 31 5.26 -11.63 6.95
C ARG A 31 6.36 -10.76 6.35
N PHE A 32 7.17 -11.32 5.44
CA PHE A 32 8.21 -10.54 4.76
C PHE A 32 7.62 -9.47 3.85
N VAL A 33 6.61 -9.81 3.06
CA VAL A 33 5.94 -8.83 2.19
C VAL A 33 5.35 -7.68 3.01
N LEU A 34 4.69 -7.97 4.13
CA LEU A 34 4.13 -6.92 5.00
C LEU A 34 5.23 -6.04 5.63
N MET A 35 6.36 -6.63 6.03
CA MET A 35 7.52 -5.86 6.51
C MET A 35 8.12 -4.97 5.42
N ASP A 36 8.24 -5.46 4.19
CA ASP A 36 8.73 -4.69 3.05
C ASP A 36 7.79 -3.51 2.75
N VAL A 37 6.48 -3.73 2.75
CA VAL A 37 5.47 -2.66 2.58
C VAL A 37 5.59 -1.61 3.68
N GLY A 38 5.77 -2.03 4.94
CA GLY A 38 5.99 -1.11 6.06
C GLY A 38 7.25 -0.26 5.88
N ALA A 39 8.36 -0.87 5.46
CA ALA A 39 9.61 -0.15 5.20
C ALA A 39 9.47 0.85 4.03
N LEU A 40 8.81 0.45 2.94
CA LEU A 40 8.54 1.34 1.80
C LEU A 40 7.62 2.50 2.19
N CYS A 41 6.59 2.22 2.98
CA CYS A 41 5.67 3.23 3.52
C CYS A 41 6.43 4.27 4.35
N GLN A 42 7.33 3.83 5.24
CA GLN A 42 8.12 4.77 6.05
C GLN A 42 9.07 5.62 5.20
N ASN A 43 9.69 5.04 4.17
CA ASN A 43 10.53 5.80 3.25
C ASN A 43 9.75 6.89 2.52
N LEU A 44 8.51 6.58 2.09
CA LEU A 44 7.63 7.58 1.47
C LEU A 44 7.21 8.66 2.46
N HIS A 45 6.93 8.32 3.72
CA HIS A 45 6.68 9.32 4.77
C HIS A 45 7.84 10.28 4.95
N LEU A 46 9.08 9.77 5.04
CA LEU A 46 10.28 10.61 5.18
C LEU A 46 10.53 11.47 3.94
N SER A 47 10.29 10.92 2.75
CA SER A 47 10.41 11.66 1.49
C SER A 47 9.35 12.75 1.35
N ALA A 48 8.10 12.49 1.72
CA ALA A 48 7.05 13.50 1.73
C ALA A 48 7.39 14.63 2.72
N ALA A 49 7.84 14.28 3.93
CA ALA A 49 8.26 15.24 4.94
C ALA A 49 9.41 16.13 4.44
N SER A 50 10.42 15.58 3.75
CA SER A 50 11.53 16.36 3.22
C SER A 50 11.15 17.28 2.05
N ASN A 51 10.07 16.95 1.32
CA ASN A 51 9.55 17.75 0.22
C ASN A 51 8.41 18.71 0.65
N GLY A 52 8.08 18.77 1.94
CA GLY A 52 6.97 19.60 2.44
C GLY A 52 5.60 19.14 1.93
N LEU A 53 5.42 17.85 1.68
CA LEU A 53 4.16 17.22 1.30
C LEU A 53 3.51 16.55 2.51
N ALA A 54 2.19 16.53 2.54
CA ALA A 54 1.42 15.74 3.50
C ALA A 54 1.18 14.34 2.92
N CYS A 55 1.31 13.32 3.77
CA CYS A 55 0.91 11.97 3.40
C CYS A 55 0.38 11.19 4.60
N CYS A 56 -0.48 10.21 4.33
CA CYS A 56 -1.10 9.37 5.34
C CYS A 56 -1.31 7.95 4.79
N ALA A 57 -0.76 6.96 5.47
CA ALA A 57 -1.04 5.55 5.18
C ALA A 57 -2.45 5.16 5.65
N ILE A 58 -3.19 4.47 4.79
CA ILE A 58 -4.58 4.07 5.01
C ILE A 58 -4.72 2.60 4.66
N GLY A 59 -5.11 1.79 5.66
CA GLY A 59 -5.49 0.40 5.48
C GLY A 59 -6.99 0.19 5.21
N GLY A 60 -7.80 1.26 5.28
CA GLY A 60 -9.23 1.21 5.04
C GLY A 60 -9.58 1.47 3.57
N TYR A 61 -9.82 0.41 2.82
CA TYR A 61 -10.35 0.43 1.45
C TYR A 61 -11.16 -0.83 1.18
N LEU A 62 -11.89 -0.87 0.07
CA LEU A 62 -12.63 -2.06 -0.35
C LEU A 62 -11.67 -2.98 -1.12
N ASP A 63 -11.11 -3.99 -0.46
CA ASP A 63 -10.07 -4.87 -1.04
C ASP A 63 -10.45 -5.41 -2.42
N GLN A 64 -11.64 -6.02 -2.55
CA GLN A 64 -12.09 -6.59 -3.81
C GLN A 64 -12.19 -5.53 -4.92
N ALA A 65 -12.85 -4.41 -4.64
CA ALA A 65 -13.04 -3.36 -5.63
C ALA A 65 -11.71 -2.70 -6.06
N LEU A 66 -10.78 -2.52 -5.11
CA LEU A 66 -9.47 -1.96 -5.40
C LEU A 66 -8.60 -2.93 -6.21
N ASN A 67 -8.59 -4.21 -5.83
CA ASN A 67 -7.88 -5.26 -6.57
C ASN A 67 -8.41 -5.39 -8.00
N ASP A 68 -9.74 -5.39 -8.19
CA ASP A 68 -10.36 -5.46 -9.51
C ASP A 68 -10.04 -4.22 -10.35
N PHE A 69 -10.08 -3.03 -9.75
CA PHE A 69 -9.72 -1.78 -10.41
C PHE A 69 -8.25 -1.75 -10.87
N LEU A 70 -7.34 -2.31 -10.06
CA LEU A 70 -5.91 -2.39 -10.38
C LEU A 70 -5.53 -3.63 -11.21
N GLY A 71 -6.46 -4.55 -11.44
CA GLY A 71 -6.24 -5.79 -12.19
C GLY A 71 -5.45 -6.87 -11.43
N PHE A 72 -5.36 -6.78 -10.11
CA PHE A 72 -4.62 -7.76 -9.29
C PHE A 72 -5.31 -9.12 -9.26
N GLN A 73 -4.52 -10.16 -9.55
CA GLN A 73 -4.99 -11.54 -9.63
C GLN A 73 -4.93 -12.23 -8.26
N GLN A 74 -5.99 -12.04 -7.46
CA GLN A 74 -6.12 -12.69 -6.16
C GLN A 74 -6.22 -14.23 -6.28
N PRO A 75 -5.67 -15.03 -5.34
CA PRO A 75 -4.96 -14.61 -4.13
C PRO A 75 -3.45 -14.40 -4.33
N ASN A 76 -2.95 -14.52 -5.57
CA ASN A 76 -1.51 -14.44 -5.86
C ASN A 76 -0.99 -13.01 -5.80
N GLU A 77 -1.84 -12.03 -6.12
CA GLU A 77 -1.56 -10.61 -6.09
C GLU A 77 -2.65 -9.88 -5.31
N SER A 78 -2.28 -8.92 -4.47
CA SER A 78 -3.23 -8.10 -3.72
C SER A 78 -2.65 -6.73 -3.40
N ALA A 79 -3.53 -5.74 -3.28
CA ALA A 79 -3.26 -4.51 -2.56
C ALA A 79 -3.09 -4.83 -1.07
N LEU A 80 -2.09 -4.23 -0.44
CA LEU A 80 -1.68 -4.51 0.94
C LEU A 80 -1.76 -3.29 1.83
N LEU A 81 -1.53 -2.11 1.26
CA LEU A 81 -1.64 -0.82 1.93
C LEU A 81 -1.88 0.26 0.88
N SER A 82 -2.55 1.34 1.27
CA SER A 82 -2.64 2.55 0.45
C SER A 82 -2.03 3.72 1.20
N MET A 83 -1.57 4.74 0.49
CA MET A 83 -1.09 5.99 1.04
C MET A 83 -1.64 7.15 0.24
N PHE A 84 -2.28 8.08 0.92
CA PHE A 84 -2.76 9.32 0.32
C PHE A 84 -1.64 10.36 0.41
N ILE A 85 -1.45 11.12 -0.66
CA ILE A 85 -0.46 12.20 -0.72
C ILE A 85 -1.12 13.48 -1.24
N GLY A 86 -0.76 14.61 -0.64
CA GLY A 86 -1.31 15.92 -0.98
C GLY A 86 -0.39 17.05 -0.55
N LYS A 87 -0.70 18.26 -1.01
CA LYS A 87 0.00 19.49 -0.63
C LYS A 87 -0.97 20.46 0.02
#